data_AF-D4MVN1-F1
#
_entry.id   AF-D4MVN1-F1
#
_cell.length_a   1.000
_cell.length_b   1.000
_cell.length_c   1.000
_cell.angle_alpha   90.00
_cell.angle_beta   90.00
_cell.angle_gamma   90.00
#
_symmetry.space_group_name_H-M   'P 1'
#
loop_
_entity.id
_entity.type
_entity.pdbx_description
1 polymer ?
#
loop_
_entity_poly.entity_id
_entity_poly.type
_entity_poly.pdbx_seq_one_letter_code
_entity_poly.pdbx_strand_id
1 'polypeptide(L)'
;MEDRKSLLEIFGVKESYKLSDKILEYLLSDQAADKIQEVKDEGYTEIRDIFQEEQGDRKNLKQDFTPDCICQIVAEIMKDGDNIDMCSGTGALSKWANKTRGIKINEYEYSERTIPFALLDACVNGMTGMISRADCLRSQIFESYALEQCGEISIPRQVERQNPDQYKNIIMNPPYSMKFPDTDDYEILGWKIPKSKADFGFILRGVQHLKEDGRQIAVLPHGILFRGAQEGKIRRWLIENHMISAVIGVPDKLFLNTSIPVFLLVIEHNSKDVLFIDASKEFIKKAAQNDMEEKYIEKVVNTFLNRKEVEKYSYIASYEEIEENDFNLNIPRYVDTFEEEPLPDVRQILKDLKQIDEEETKIKADLYSMLNDLTGSKEDMEVVEMHKNILKPKKPAKEVIGQLSFEGLL
;
A
#
# COMPACT_ATOMS: atom_id res chain seq x y z
N MET A 1 29.97 -12.33 10.06
CA MET A 1 29.46 -11.01 9.67
C MET A 1 30.40 -10.03 10.31
N GLU A 2 31.39 -9.56 9.56
CA GLU A 2 32.31 -8.51 10.02
C GLU A 2 31.51 -7.28 10.44
N ASP A 3 32.04 -6.51 11.40
CA ASP A 3 31.47 -5.25 11.90
C ASP A 3 31.33 -4.25 10.75
N ARG A 4 30.21 -4.32 10.03
CA ARG A 4 29.82 -3.32 9.04
C ARG A 4 29.65 -2.00 9.76
N LYS A 5 30.34 -0.96 9.30
CA LYS A 5 30.16 0.38 9.86
C LYS A 5 28.75 0.87 9.56
N SER A 6 28.07 1.40 10.56
CA SER A 6 26.83 2.15 10.38
C SER A 6 27.06 3.41 9.53
N LEU A 7 25.99 3.95 8.91
CA LEU A 7 26.08 5.25 8.25
C LEU A 7 26.54 6.36 9.21
N LEU A 8 26.17 6.27 10.49
CA LEU A 8 26.66 7.20 11.52
C LEU A 8 28.18 7.17 11.63
N GLU A 9 28.78 5.97 11.63
CA GLU A 9 30.24 5.80 11.70
C GLU A 9 30.93 6.27 10.41
N ILE A 10 30.38 5.92 9.23
CA ILE A 10 30.93 6.31 7.92
C ILE A 10 30.97 7.84 7.75
N PHE A 11 29.91 8.52 8.19
CA PHE A 11 29.80 9.97 8.11
C PHE A 11 30.34 10.71 9.35
N GLY A 12 30.85 9.98 10.35
CA GLY A 12 31.46 10.56 11.56
C GLY A 12 30.47 11.31 12.46
N VAL A 13 29.21 10.87 12.50
CA VAL A 13 28.12 11.51 13.22
C VAL A 13 27.72 10.69 14.44
N LYS A 14 27.52 11.34 15.60
CA LYS A 14 27.07 10.65 16.82
C LYS A 14 25.55 10.61 16.95
N GLU A 15 24.87 11.65 16.49
CA GLU A 15 23.42 11.79 16.62
C GLU A 15 22.69 11.65 15.29
N SER A 16 21.69 10.77 15.25
CA SER A 16 20.95 10.41 14.04
C SER A 16 20.35 11.60 13.29
N TYR A 17 19.85 12.61 13.99
CA TYR A 17 19.23 13.79 13.37
C TYR A 17 20.18 14.68 12.57
N LYS A 18 21.51 14.55 12.75
CA LYS A 18 22.53 15.29 11.99
C LYS A 18 23.00 14.56 10.73
N LEU A 19 22.61 13.29 10.57
CA LEU A 19 23.10 12.44 9.50
C LEU A 19 22.71 12.99 8.12
N SER A 20 21.48 13.48 7.97
CA SER A 20 20.98 14.11 6.74
C SER A 20 21.90 15.23 6.23
N ASP A 21 22.17 16.21 7.08
CA ASP A 21 22.98 17.38 6.73
C ASP A 21 24.42 16.97 6.39
N LYS A 22 24.97 16.00 7.16
CA LYS A 22 26.31 15.50 6.94
C LYS A 22 26.43 14.70 5.64
N ILE A 23 25.43 13.90 5.28
CA ILE A 23 25.40 13.23 3.98
C ILE A 23 25.48 14.28 2.87
N LEU A 24 24.63 15.31 2.91
CA LEU A 24 24.60 16.34 1.87
C LEU A 24 25.92 17.11 1.77
N GLU A 25 26.53 17.47 2.91
CA GLU A 25 27.83 18.14 2.98
C GLU A 25 28.91 17.35 2.23
N TYR A 26 29.02 16.04 2.47
CA TYR A 26 29.99 15.20 1.76
C TYR A 26 29.65 15.02 0.28
N LEU A 27 28.36 14.79 -0.04
CA LEU A 27 27.90 14.60 -1.42
C LEU A 27 28.18 15.80 -2.32
N LEU A 28 28.22 17.02 -1.76
CA LEU A 28 28.51 18.25 -2.51
C LEU A 28 29.97 18.73 -2.36
N SER A 29 30.83 17.94 -1.73
CA SER A 29 32.25 18.25 -1.53
C SER A 29 33.16 17.58 -2.56
N ASP A 30 34.43 17.98 -2.58
CA ASP A 30 35.47 17.30 -3.37
C ASP A 30 35.72 15.85 -2.93
N GLN A 31 35.19 15.43 -1.78
CA GLN A 31 35.29 14.07 -1.22
C GLN A 31 34.09 13.18 -1.56
N ALA A 32 33.14 13.67 -2.37
CA ALA A 32 31.90 12.95 -2.67
C ALA A 32 32.16 11.53 -3.21
N ALA A 33 33.07 11.40 -4.19
CA ALA A 33 33.38 10.11 -4.81
C ALA A 33 33.91 9.09 -3.78
N ASP A 34 34.90 9.49 -2.97
CA ASP A 34 35.49 8.62 -1.94
C ASP A 34 34.46 8.20 -0.89
N LYS A 35 33.60 9.14 -0.46
CA LYS A 35 32.59 8.86 0.56
C LYS A 35 31.48 7.95 0.05
N ILE A 36 31.00 8.17 -1.17
CA ILE A 36 29.99 7.30 -1.81
C ILE A 36 30.56 5.90 -2.03
N GLN A 37 31.84 5.79 -2.45
CA GLN A 37 32.51 4.51 -2.62
C GLN A 37 32.67 3.78 -1.28
N GLU A 38 33.06 4.47 -0.20
CA GLU A 38 33.11 3.86 1.15
C GLU A 38 31.76 3.28 1.57
N VAL A 39 30.65 4.02 1.33
CA VAL A 39 29.29 3.52 1.61
C VAL A 39 28.98 2.27 0.78
N LYS A 40 29.31 2.27 -0.51
CA LYS A 40 29.10 1.11 -1.40
C LYS A 40 29.95 -0.10 -0.99
N ASP A 41 31.21 0.11 -0.61
CA ASP A 41 32.15 -0.93 -0.21
C ASP A 41 31.74 -1.60 1.12
N GLU A 42 31.10 -0.85 2.02
CA GLU A 42 30.42 -1.37 3.22
C GLU A 42 29.08 -2.08 2.88
N GLY A 43 28.79 -2.30 1.59
CA GLY A 43 27.67 -3.08 1.07
C GLY A 43 26.32 -2.34 1.08
N TYR A 44 26.31 -1.02 1.25
CA TYR A 44 25.06 -0.25 1.28
C TYR A 44 24.55 0.03 -0.13
N THR A 45 23.46 -0.64 -0.50
CA THR A 45 22.79 -0.53 -1.81
C THR A 45 21.30 -0.19 -1.71
N GLU A 46 20.71 -0.30 -0.51
CA GLU A 46 19.31 0.04 -0.21
C GLU A 46 19.26 1.00 0.99
N ILE A 47 19.65 2.26 0.78
CA ILE A 47 19.66 3.31 1.82
C ILE A 47 18.23 3.64 2.28
N ARG A 48 17.22 3.40 1.42
CA ARG A 48 15.80 3.53 1.76
C ARG A 48 15.47 2.84 3.08
N ASP A 49 15.89 1.59 3.25
CA ASP A 49 15.47 0.76 4.37
C ASP A 49 16.05 1.31 5.69
N ILE A 50 17.26 1.86 5.64
CA ILE A 50 17.90 2.54 6.78
C ILE A 50 17.16 3.82 7.13
N PHE A 51 16.83 4.63 6.12
CA PHE A 51 16.04 5.85 6.35
C PHE A 51 14.67 5.50 6.97
N GLN A 52 14.04 4.42 6.51
CA GLN A 52 12.78 3.93 7.02
C GLN A 52 12.86 3.48 8.50
N GLU A 53 13.91 2.75 8.86
CA GLU A 53 14.12 2.25 10.21
C GLU A 53 14.52 3.36 11.19
N GLU A 54 15.42 4.26 10.78
CA GLU A 54 16.13 5.16 11.70
C GLU A 54 15.68 6.63 11.64
N GLN A 55 15.14 7.10 10.51
CA GLN A 55 14.99 8.55 10.23
C GLN A 55 13.57 8.99 9.85
N GLY A 56 12.67 8.07 9.49
CA GLY A 56 11.32 8.44 9.08
C GLY A 56 10.53 9.21 10.15
N ASP A 57 10.07 10.43 9.84
CA ASP A 57 9.16 11.20 10.72
C ASP A 57 7.71 10.77 10.48
N ARG A 58 7.39 9.64 11.11
CA ARG A 58 6.13 8.91 10.94
C ARG A 58 4.91 9.67 11.48
N LYS A 59 5.08 10.50 12.52
CA LYS A 59 3.97 11.20 13.19
C LYS A 59 3.58 12.49 12.49
N ASN A 60 4.56 13.26 12.00
CA ASN A 60 4.28 14.59 11.46
C ASN A 60 4.18 14.61 9.93
N LEU A 61 5.00 13.81 9.24
CA LEU A 61 5.08 13.86 7.78
C LEU A 61 4.21 12.80 7.08
N LYS A 62 3.65 11.84 7.82
CA LYS A 62 2.84 10.72 7.28
C LYS A 62 3.54 10.02 6.09
N GLN A 63 4.85 9.86 6.17
CA GLN A 63 5.64 9.21 5.14
C GLN A 63 5.43 7.69 5.23
N ASP A 64 4.76 7.13 4.24
CA ASP A 64 4.61 5.69 4.06
C ASP A 64 5.45 5.25 2.87
N PHE A 65 6.36 4.31 3.11
CA PHE A 65 7.25 3.78 2.08
C PHE A 65 6.47 2.85 1.17
N THR A 66 6.70 3.00 -0.14
CA THR A 66 6.04 2.18 -1.15
C THR A 66 6.61 0.75 -1.12
N PRO A 67 5.78 -0.29 -0.89
CA PRO A 67 6.21 -1.68 -0.92
C PRO A 67 6.78 -2.09 -2.28
N ASP A 68 7.73 -3.03 -2.26
CA ASP A 68 8.43 -3.51 -3.46
C ASP A 68 7.47 -4.08 -4.51
N CYS A 69 6.45 -4.83 -4.09
CA CYS A 69 5.42 -5.35 -4.99
C CYS A 69 4.66 -4.25 -5.73
N ILE A 70 4.37 -3.12 -5.08
CA ILE A 70 3.76 -1.96 -5.73
C ILE A 70 4.76 -1.30 -6.68
N CYS A 71 6.02 -1.14 -6.27
CA CYS A 71 7.07 -0.59 -7.13
C CYS A 71 7.24 -1.41 -8.42
N GLN A 72 7.16 -2.73 -8.32
CA GLN A 72 7.21 -3.64 -9.45
C GLN A 72 6.00 -3.49 -10.37
N ILE A 73 4.77 -3.54 -9.83
CA ILE A 73 3.55 -3.32 -10.63
C ILE A 73 3.65 -1.99 -11.38
N VAL A 74 3.99 -0.90 -10.68
CA VAL A 74 4.11 0.44 -11.28
C VAL A 74 5.14 0.44 -12.41
N ALA A 75 6.34 -0.11 -12.19
CA ALA A 75 7.39 -0.15 -13.20
C ALA A 75 6.98 -0.93 -14.45
N GLU A 76 6.36 -2.10 -14.28
CA GLU A 76 5.94 -2.97 -15.38
C GLU A 76 4.78 -2.40 -16.20
N ILE A 77 3.90 -1.61 -15.57
CA ILE A 77 2.77 -0.98 -16.27
C ILE A 77 3.09 0.43 -16.78
N MET A 78 4.32 0.93 -16.65
CA MET A 78 4.69 2.22 -17.26
C MET A 78 4.84 2.09 -18.79
N LYS A 79 4.67 3.20 -19.52
CA LYS A 79 4.98 3.29 -20.96
C LYS A 79 6.49 3.41 -21.18
N ASP A 80 6.98 3.10 -22.37
CA ASP A 80 8.36 3.39 -22.77
C ASP A 80 8.59 4.90 -22.88
N GLY A 81 9.61 5.41 -22.18
CA GLY A 81 9.99 6.82 -22.19
C GLY A 81 10.52 7.31 -20.85
N ASP A 82 10.61 8.63 -20.72
CA ASP A 82 11.00 9.32 -19.49
C ASP A 82 9.95 9.19 -18.39
N ASN A 83 10.37 9.39 -17.14
CA ASN A 83 9.50 9.39 -15.98
C ASN A 83 9.77 10.60 -15.09
N ILE A 84 8.80 10.91 -14.22
CA ILE A 84 9.03 11.66 -13.00
C ILE A 84 8.24 11.03 -11.85
N ASP A 85 8.90 10.87 -10.70
CA ASP A 85 8.32 10.46 -9.44
C ASP A 85 7.98 11.69 -8.60
N MET A 86 6.69 12.00 -8.50
CA MET A 86 6.19 13.11 -7.71
C MET A 86 5.89 12.64 -6.29
N CYS A 87 6.38 13.37 -5.29
CA CYS A 87 6.34 12.92 -3.88
C CYS A 87 7.15 11.63 -3.68
N SER A 88 8.34 11.61 -4.27
CA SER A 88 9.21 10.43 -4.37
C SER A 88 9.66 9.85 -3.02
N GLY A 89 9.69 10.65 -1.95
CA GLY A 89 10.29 10.22 -0.69
C GLY A 89 11.77 9.92 -0.91
N THR A 90 12.16 8.68 -0.63
CA THR A 90 13.51 8.19 -0.95
C THR A 90 13.64 7.65 -2.38
N GLY A 91 12.65 7.80 -3.24
CA GLY A 91 12.69 7.40 -4.66
C GLY A 91 12.38 5.92 -4.90
N ALA A 92 11.58 5.26 -4.06
CA ALA A 92 11.32 3.82 -4.21
C ALA A 92 10.76 3.45 -5.59
N LEU A 93 9.80 4.24 -6.12
CA LEU A 93 9.18 3.98 -7.42
C LEU A 93 10.15 4.26 -8.58
N SER A 94 10.77 5.45 -8.60
CA SER A 94 11.74 5.86 -9.64
C SER A 94 12.93 4.89 -9.74
N LYS A 95 13.45 4.45 -8.59
CA LYS A 95 14.64 3.59 -8.52
C LYS A 95 14.34 2.16 -8.89
N TRP A 96 13.16 1.66 -8.53
CA TRP A 96 12.69 0.37 -9.04
C TRP A 96 12.54 0.42 -10.56
N ALA A 97 11.97 1.49 -11.10
CA ALA A 97 11.83 1.69 -12.54
C ALA A 97 13.20 1.82 -13.24
N ASN A 98 14.19 2.47 -12.61
CA ASN A 98 15.56 2.50 -13.11
C ASN A 98 16.20 1.10 -13.12
N LYS A 99 16.13 0.35 -12.00
CA LYS A 99 16.68 -1.02 -11.89
C LYS A 99 16.09 -1.98 -12.92
N THR A 100 14.78 -1.88 -13.18
CA THR A 100 14.05 -2.79 -14.08
C THR A 100 14.10 -2.38 -15.55
N ARG A 101 14.13 -1.07 -15.85
CA ARG A 101 13.97 -0.55 -17.23
C ARG A 101 15.16 0.25 -17.75
N GLY A 102 16.17 0.52 -16.91
CA GLY A 102 17.36 1.29 -17.29
C GLY A 102 17.09 2.76 -17.62
N ILE A 103 15.97 3.31 -17.16
CA ILE A 103 15.59 4.71 -17.40
C ILE A 103 16.20 5.65 -16.37
N LYS A 104 16.45 6.90 -16.74
CA LYS A 104 16.92 7.94 -15.79
C LYS A 104 15.87 8.17 -14.70
N ILE A 105 16.32 8.48 -13.49
CA ILE A 105 15.43 8.86 -12.39
C ILE A 105 15.15 10.37 -12.44
N ASN A 106 13.89 10.79 -12.37
CA ASN A 106 13.56 12.17 -12.08
C ASN A 106 12.64 12.21 -10.88
N GLU A 107 12.99 12.98 -9.85
CA GLU A 107 12.34 12.90 -8.55
C GLU A 107 12.01 14.30 -8.01
N TYR A 108 10.77 14.49 -7.55
CA TYR A 108 10.36 15.62 -6.73
C TYR A 108 10.09 15.16 -5.31
N GLU A 109 10.87 15.68 -4.36
CA GLU A 109 10.70 15.42 -2.93
C GLU A 109 10.60 16.72 -2.13
N TYR A 110 9.68 16.80 -1.19
CA TYR A 110 9.46 18.02 -0.40
C TYR A 110 10.41 18.14 0.80
N SER A 111 10.68 17.02 1.48
CA SER A 111 11.45 16.94 2.71
C SER A 111 12.93 17.13 2.46
N GLU A 112 13.45 18.24 2.99
CA GLU A 112 14.89 18.52 3.07
C GLU A 112 15.68 17.39 3.71
N ARG A 113 15.09 16.71 4.70
CA ARG A 113 15.73 15.60 5.40
C ARG A 113 15.82 14.32 4.58
N THR A 114 14.98 14.18 3.56
CA THR A 114 14.89 12.97 2.75
C THR A 114 15.79 13.07 1.52
N ILE A 115 15.96 14.28 0.96
CA ILE A 115 16.81 14.55 -0.21
C ILE A 115 18.21 13.93 -0.09
N PRO A 116 18.97 14.09 1.02
CA PRO A 116 20.32 13.54 1.10
C PRO A 116 20.36 12.01 1.05
N PHE A 117 19.37 11.34 1.62
CA PHE A 117 19.26 9.89 1.55
C PHE A 117 18.84 9.42 0.16
N ALA A 118 17.90 10.13 -0.50
CA ALA A 118 17.51 9.84 -1.87
C ALA A 118 18.70 9.97 -2.83
N LEU A 119 19.50 11.03 -2.68
CA LEU A 119 20.75 11.26 -3.42
C LEU A 119 21.78 10.17 -3.14
N LEU A 120 22.08 9.89 -1.87
CA LEU A 120 23.09 8.89 -1.51
C LEU A 120 22.75 7.53 -2.11
N ASP A 121 21.51 7.10 -1.98
CA ASP A 121 21.00 5.84 -2.53
C ASP A 121 21.11 5.75 -4.07
N ALA A 122 20.76 6.84 -4.77
CA ALA A 122 20.94 6.90 -6.21
C ALA A 122 22.43 6.86 -6.60
N CYS A 123 23.27 7.54 -5.82
CA CYS A 123 24.71 7.66 -6.05
C CYS A 123 25.44 6.33 -5.85
N VAL A 124 25.18 5.59 -4.76
CA VAL A 124 25.82 4.29 -4.51
C VAL A 124 25.45 3.25 -5.57
N ASN A 125 24.29 3.41 -6.21
CA ASN A 125 23.80 2.54 -7.28
C ASN A 125 24.15 3.03 -8.70
N GLY A 126 24.93 4.10 -8.86
CA GLY A 126 25.35 4.58 -10.18
C GLY A 126 24.22 5.10 -11.06
N MET A 127 23.11 5.54 -10.46
CA MET A 127 21.93 6.02 -11.18
C MET A 127 22.17 7.42 -11.76
N THR A 128 21.59 7.71 -12.92
CA THR A 128 21.65 9.03 -13.56
C THR A 128 20.27 9.66 -13.63
N GLY A 129 20.23 11.00 -13.65
CA GLY A 129 18.99 11.74 -13.69
C GLY A 129 19.01 13.00 -12.83
N MET A 130 17.85 13.37 -12.29
CA MET A 130 17.64 14.59 -11.51
C MET A 130 16.85 14.30 -10.24
N ILE A 131 17.34 14.79 -9.10
CA ILE A 131 16.56 14.80 -7.85
C ILE A 131 16.40 16.25 -7.42
N SER A 132 15.17 16.69 -7.19
CA SER A 132 14.86 18.07 -6.85
C SER A 132 14.06 18.17 -5.57
N ARG A 133 14.45 19.11 -4.71
CA ARG A 133 13.62 19.53 -3.59
C ARG A 133 12.48 20.38 -4.13
N ALA A 134 11.24 19.89 -4.08
CA ALA A 134 10.11 20.53 -4.72
C ALA A 134 8.79 20.37 -3.95
N ASP A 135 7.96 21.40 -4.02
CA ASP A 135 6.55 21.38 -3.65
C ASP A 135 5.69 21.17 -4.89
N CYS A 136 5.19 19.94 -5.04
CA CYS A 136 4.35 19.56 -6.17
C CYS A 136 3.04 20.36 -6.22
N LEU A 137 2.41 20.65 -5.07
CA LEU A 137 1.12 21.35 -5.03
C LEU A 137 1.27 22.82 -5.42
N ARG A 138 2.37 23.47 -5.01
CA ARG A 138 2.68 24.87 -5.34
C ARG A 138 3.46 25.02 -6.64
N SER A 139 3.87 23.91 -7.26
CA SER A 139 4.70 23.89 -8.46
C SER A 139 6.01 24.67 -8.28
N GLN A 140 6.59 24.55 -7.09
CA GLN A 140 7.82 25.25 -6.69
C GLN A 140 8.97 24.27 -6.58
N ILE A 141 10.08 24.58 -7.24
CA ILE A 141 11.35 23.87 -7.08
C ILE A 141 12.27 24.78 -6.26
N PHE A 142 12.81 24.25 -5.17
CA PHE A 142 13.74 24.94 -4.29
C PHE A 142 15.18 24.71 -4.72
N GLU A 143 15.53 23.44 -4.97
CA GLU A 143 16.89 23.00 -5.30
C GLU A 143 16.83 21.83 -6.29
N SER A 144 17.88 21.62 -7.08
CA SER A 144 17.96 20.52 -8.04
C SER A 144 19.38 19.98 -8.13
N TYR A 145 19.48 18.66 -8.22
CA TYR A 145 20.72 17.92 -8.19
C TYR A 145 20.77 16.96 -9.37
N ALA A 146 21.66 17.23 -10.32
CA ALA A 146 21.92 16.33 -11.44
C ALA A 146 22.88 15.23 -11.00
N LEU A 147 22.61 13.99 -11.40
CA LEU A 147 23.44 12.83 -11.09
C LEU A 147 24.29 12.44 -12.30
N GLU A 148 25.61 12.55 -12.13
CA GLU A 148 26.60 12.19 -13.16
C GLU A 148 27.26 10.85 -12.82
N GLN A 149 27.18 9.88 -13.72
CA GLN A 149 27.78 8.57 -13.51
C GLN A 149 29.32 8.64 -13.55
N CYS A 150 29.96 8.03 -12.55
CA CYS A 150 31.40 7.88 -12.41
C CYS A 150 31.73 6.43 -12.02
N GLY A 151 31.99 5.58 -13.02
CA GLY A 151 32.18 4.15 -12.79
C GLY A 151 30.88 3.48 -12.33
N GLU A 152 30.94 2.79 -11.18
CA GLU A 152 29.79 2.11 -10.58
C GLU A 152 28.98 2.98 -9.61
N ILE A 153 29.39 4.23 -9.41
CA ILE A 153 28.70 5.22 -8.58
C ILE A 153 28.26 6.41 -9.44
N SER A 154 27.46 7.29 -8.86
CA SER A 154 27.18 8.61 -9.41
C SER A 154 27.59 9.69 -8.41
N ILE A 155 27.87 10.88 -8.93
CA ILE A 155 28.21 12.07 -8.15
C ILE A 155 27.12 13.11 -8.39
N PRO A 156 26.50 13.66 -7.33
CA PRO A 156 25.50 14.69 -7.49
C PRO A 156 26.17 16.05 -7.69
N ARG A 157 25.56 16.89 -8.53
CA ARG A 157 25.92 18.30 -8.66
C ARG A 157 24.68 19.15 -8.56
N GLN A 158 24.74 20.19 -7.72
CA GLN A 158 23.69 21.18 -7.67
C GLN A 158 23.67 21.96 -8.99
N VAL A 159 22.49 22.08 -9.59
CA VAL A 159 22.28 22.75 -10.88
C VAL A 159 21.19 23.80 -10.76
N GLU A 160 21.21 24.76 -11.69
CA GLU A 160 20.15 25.75 -11.78
C GLU A 160 18.82 25.10 -12.19
N ARG A 161 17.73 25.75 -11.76
CA ARG A 161 16.34 25.33 -11.94
C ARG A 161 16.05 24.98 -13.40
N GLN A 162 15.66 23.73 -13.65
CA GLN A 162 15.00 23.36 -14.90
C GLN A 162 13.50 23.64 -14.75
N ASN A 163 12.86 24.19 -15.79
CA ASN A 163 11.40 24.30 -15.81
C ASN A 163 10.80 22.88 -15.80
N PRO A 164 9.59 22.71 -15.25
CA PRO A 164 8.96 21.40 -15.27
C PRO A 164 8.70 20.98 -16.72
N ASP A 165 9.36 19.90 -17.14
CA ASP A 165 9.09 19.24 -18.40
C ASP A 165 7.81 18.40 -18.29
N GLN A 166 7.21 18.11 -19.44
CA GLN A 166 6.24 17.04 -19.52
C GLN A 166 6.97 15.70 -19.60
N TYR A 167 6.41 14.66 -19.00
CA TYR A 167 6.97 13.32 -18.98
C TYR A 167 6.01 12.30 -19.54
N LYS A 168 6.57 11.23 -20.11
CA LYS A 168 5.80 10.10 -20.62
C LYS A 168 5.16 9.32 -19.48
N ASN A 169 5.82 9.24 -18.33
CA ASN A 169 5.31 8.57 -17.14
C ASN A 169 5.33 9.49 -15.93
N ILE A 170 4.20 9.62 -15.24
CA ILE A 170 4.12 10.27 -13.93
C ILE A 170 3.82 9.19 -12.90
N ILE A 171 4.71 8.96 -11.96
CA ILE A 171 4.49 8.01 -10.86
C ILE A 171 4.46 8.77 -9.54
N MET A 172 3.64 8.32 -8.59
CA MET A 172 3.56 8.98 -7.29
C MET A 172 2.95 8.11 -6.19
N ASN A 173 3.43 8.30 -4.97
CA ASN A 173 2.78 7.87 -3.73
C ASN A 173 2.65 9.10 -2.81
N PRO A 174 1.66 9.99 -3.05
CA PRO A 174 1.53 11.25 -2.34
C PRO A 174 1.12 11.04 -0.87
N PRO A 175 1.40 12.01 0.02
CA PRO A 175 0.98 11.94 1.43
C PRO A 175 -0.56 11.95 1.57
N TYR A 176 -1.11 10.89 2.17
CA TYR A 176 -2.56 10.67 2.20
C TYR A 176 -3.32 11.70 3.04
N SER A 177 -4.30 12.34 2.38
CA SER A 177 -5.19 13.34 2.98
C SER A 177 -4.41 14.41 3.77
N MET A 178 -3.31 14.89 3.18
CA MET A 178 -2.57 16.07 3.65
C MET A 178 -3.49 17.31 3.57
N LYS A 179 -3.33 18.24 4.52
CA LYS A 179 -4.03 19.54 4.48
C LYS A 179 -3.37 20.47 3.47
N PHE A 180 -4.16 21.29 2.80
CA PHE A 180 -3.71 22.31 1.85
C PHE A 180 -4.43 23.66 2.11
N PRO A 181 -4.07 24.36 3.20
CA PRO A 181 -4.84 25.50 3.71
C PRO A 181 -4.90 26.72 2.77
N ASP A 182 -3.87 26.90 1.96
CA ASP A 182 -3.63 27.99 1.01
C ASP A 182 -4.06 27.64 -0.43
N THR A 183 -4.89 26.61 -0.61
CA THR A 183 -5.44 26.23 -1.93
C THR A 183 -6.08 27.38 -2.72
N ASP A 184 -6.48 28.47 -2.07
CA ASP A 184 -7.09 29.63 -2.72
C ASP A 184 -6.10 30.38 -3.63
N ASP A 185 -4.79 30.28 -3.36
CA ASP A 185 -3.72 30.92 -4.14
C ASP A 185 -3.15 29.99 -5.22
N TYR A 186 -3.56 28.71 -5.21
CA TYR A 186 -2.99 27.65 -6.03
C TYR A 186 -4.09 26.80 -6.68
N GLU A 187 -4.88 27.41 -7.57
CA GLU A 187 -5.79 26.65 -8.42
C GLU A 187 -5.01 25.74 -9.40
N ILE A 188 -5.50 24.51 -9.56
CA ILE A 188 -4.83 23.48 -10.38
C ILE A 188 -5.81 23.05 -11.46
N LEU A 189 -5.48 23.32 -12.73
CA LEU A 189 -6.37 23.05 -13.87
C LEU A 189 -7.78 23.67 -13.69
N GLY A 190 -7.87 24.85 -13.08
CA GLY A 190 -9.14 25.54 -12.79
C GLY A 190 -9.92 24.99 -11.59
N TRP A 191 -9.34 24.03 -10.85
CA TRP A 191 -9.96 23.46 -9.67
C TRP A 191 -9.32 23.98 -8.37
N LYS A 192 -10.19 24.35 -7.43
CA LYS A 192 -9.83 24.50 -6.02
C LYS A 192 -9.89 23.15 -5.32
N ILE A 193 -8.83 22.82 -4.60
CA ILE A 193 -8.68 21.56 -3.87
C ILE A 193 -9.23 21.73 -2.44
N PRO A 194 -9.87 20.72 -1.84
CA PRO A 194 -10.30 20.82 -0.45
C PRO A 194 -9.14 21.11 0.51
N LYS A 195 -9.29 22.13 1.36
CA LYS A 195 -8.26 22.51 2.36
C LYS A 195 -7.87 21.37 3.31
N SER A 196 -8.77 20.42 3.53
CA SER A 196 -8.54 19.27 4.42
C SER A 196 -7.90 18.08 3.73
N LYS A 197 -7.89 18.01 2.39
CA LYS A 197 -7.46 16.83 1.61
C LYS A 197 -6.87 17.25 0.26
N ALA A 198 -5.55 17.14 0.15
CA ALA A 198 -4.79 17.52 -1.03
C ALA A 198 -4.70 16.44 -2.12
N ASP A 199 -5.30 15.26 -1.91
CA ASP A 199 -5.09 14.07 -2.74
C ASP A 199 -5.33 14.36 -4.25
N PHE A 200 -6.46 14.99 -4.61
CA PHE A 200 -6.74 15.40 -6.00
C PHE A 200 -5.81 16.50 -6.52
N GLY A 201 -5.21 17.32 -5.64
CA GLY A 201 -4.22 18.31 -6.04
C GLY A 201 -2.97 17.66 -6.62
N PHE A 202 -2.48 16.58 -6.00
CA PHE A 202 -1.36 15.81 -6.55
C PHE A 202 -1.72 15.13 -7.87
N ILE A 203 -2.92 14.54 -7.95
CA ILE A 203 -3.42 13.91 -9.19
C ILE A 203 -3.40 14.93 -10.33
N LEU A 204 -3.99 16.11 -10.12
CA LEU A 204 -4.09 17.16 -11.15
C LEU A 204 -2.74 17.79 -11.49
N ARG A 205 -1.81 17.89 -10.54
CA ARG A 205 -0.43 18.31 -10.82
C ARG A 205 0.29 17.28 -11.68
N GLY A 206 0.06 15.98 -11.47
CA GLY A 206 0.53 14.95 -12.37
C GLY A 206 -0.01 15.14 -13.79
N VAL A 207 -1.31 15.38 -13.94
CA VAL A 207 -1.95 15.62 -15.24
C VAL A 207 -1.32 16.82 -15.96
N GLN A 208 -0.95 17.88 -15.25
CA GLN A 208 -0.25 19.03 -15.86
C GLN A 208 1.11 18.68 -16.48
N HIS A 209 1.81 17.69 -15.92
CA HIS A 209 3.12 17.24 -16.41
C HIS A 209 2.99 16.04 -17.36
N LEU A 210 1.79 15.53 -17.60
CA LEU A 210 1.58 14.34 -18.42
C LEU A 210 1.65 14.70 -19.92
N LYS A 211 2.46 13.96 -20.69
CA LYS A 211 2.40 14.02 -22.16
C LYS A 211 1.08 13.42 -22.67
N GLU A 212 0.60 13.88 -23.82
CA GLU A 212 -0.66 13.41 -24.42
C GLU A 212 -0.71 11.88 -24.60
N ASP A 213 0.42 11.25 -24.93
CA ASP A 213 0.53 9.80 -25.11
C ASP A 213 1.11 9.07 -23.87
N GLY A 214 1.14 9.76 -22.73
CA GLY A 214 1.72 9.31 -21.47
C GLY A 214 0.78 8.49 -20.58
N ARG A 215 1.32 8.10 -19.41
CA ARG A 215 0.58 7.42 -18.35
C ARG A 215 0.96 7.98 -16.98
N GLN A 216 -0.04 8.34 -16.18
CA GLN A 216 0.14 8.65 -14.78
C GLN A 216 -0.35 7.47 -13.92
N ILE A 217 0.40 7.10 -12.89
CA ILE A 217 0.09 6.02 -11.95
C ILE A 217 0.25 6.56 -10.53
N ALA A 218 -0.86 6.68 -9.80
CA ALA A 218 -0.87 7.22 -8.44
C ALA A 218 -1.35 6.18 -7.43
N VAL A 219 -0.56 5.96 -6.36
CA VAL A 219 -0.96 5.14 -5.21
C VAL A 219 -1.81 5.98 -4.26
N LEU A 220 -3.07 5.60 -4.04
CA LEU A 220 -4.05 6.44 -3.35
C LEU A 220 -4.93 5.65 -2.38
N PRO A 221 -5.48 6.28 -1.33
CA PRO A 221 -6.46 5.65 -0.45
C PRO A 221 -7.84 5.58 -1.11
N HIS A 222 -8.59 4.50 -0.87
CA HIS A 222 -9.89 4.23 -1.52
C HIS A 222 -10.92 5.36 -1.44
N GLY A 223 -10.85 6.25 -0.45
CA GLY A 223 -11.79 7.36 -0.34
C GLY A 223 -11.84 8.26 -1.60
N ILE A 224 -10.80 8.30 -2.42
CA ILE A 224 -10.79 9.03 -3.70
C ILE A 224 -11.88 8.52 -4.66
N LEU A 225 -12.19 7.22 -4.59
CA LEU A 225 -13.13 6.55 -5.49
C LEU A 225 -14.58 7.01 -5.28
N PHE A 226 -14.94 7.45 -4.07
CA PHE A 226 -16.35 7.65 -3.71
C PHE A 226 -16.66 8.92 -2.90
N ARG A 227 -15.66 9.65 -2.38
CA ARG A 227 -15.93 10.89 -1.64
C ARG A 227 -16.65 11.92 -2.53
N GLY A 228 -17.66 12.56 -1.98
CA GLY A 228 -18.52 13.52 -2.69
C GLY A 228 -17.98 14.96 -2.67
N ALA A 229 -18.90 15.93 -2.70
CA ALA A 229 -18.60 17.36 -2.69
C ALA A 229 -17.58 17.75 -3.77
N GLN A 230 -16.57 18.58 -3.42
CA GLN A 230 -15.58 19.07 -4.38
C GLN A 230 -14.73 17.94 -4.98
N GLU A 231 -14.39 16.90 -4.20
CA GLU A 231 -13.67 15.72 -4.70
C GLU A 231 -14.50 14.96 -5.75
N GLY A 232 -15.80 14.80 -5.50
CA GLY A 232 -16.72 14.18 -6.46
C GLY A 232 -16.83 14.95 -7.78
N LYS A 233 -16.81 16.29 -7.73
CA LYS A 233 -16.80 17.14 -8.94
C LYS A 233 -15.52 16.99 -9.76
N ILE A 234 -14.36 16.96 -9.10
CA ILE A 234 -13.07 16.75 -9.79
C ILE A 234 -13.03 15.34 -10.40
N ARG A 235 -13.48 14.32 -9.66
CA ARG A 235 -13.55 12.94 -10.17
C ARG A 235 -14.45 12.85 -11.41
N ARG A 236 -15.65 13.43 -11.34
CA ARG A 236 -16.56 13.52 -12.49
C ARG A 236 -15.88 14.17 -13.69
N TRP A 237 -15.20 15.30 -13.49
CA TRP A 237 -14.47 15.98 -14.55
C TRP A 237 -13.39 15.10 -15.19
N LEU A 238 -12.60 14.35 -14.40
CA LEU A 238 -11.61 13.41 -14.95
C LEU A 238 -12.26 12.30 -15.78
N ILE A 239 -13.43 11.79 -15.35
CA ILE A 239 -14.19 10.74 -16.07
C ILE A 239 -14.77 11.31 -17.37
N GLU A 240 -15.46 12.44 -17.32
CA GLU A 240 -16.07 13.11 -18.48
C GLU A 240 -15.03 13.55 -19.52
N ASN A 241 -13.79 13.80 -19.10
CA ASN A 241 -12.66 14.09 -20.00
C ASN A 241 -11.87 12.84 -20.41
N HIS A 242 -12.41 11.64 -20.19
CA HIS A 242 -11.81 10.39 -20.64
C HIS A 242 -10.37 10.18 -20.13
N MET A 243 -10.07 10.65 -18.90
CA MET A 243 -8.70 10.63 -18.37
C MET A 243 -8.41 9.39 -17.51
N ILE A 244 -9.42 8.75 -16.93
CA ILE A 244 -9.21 7.56 -16.09
C ILE A 244 -9.20 6.32 -17.00
N SER A 245 -8.09 5.57 -16.98
CA SER A 245 -7.87 4.36 -17.78
C SER A 245 -8.10 3.08 -16.97
N ALA A 246 -7.69 3.09 -15.69
CA ALA A 246 -7.88 1.96 -14.79
C ALA A 246 -7.91 2.34 -13.30
N VAL A 247 -8.56 1.48 -12.52
CA VAL A 247 -8.57 1.47 -11.04
C VAL A 247 -8.17 0.07 -10.58
N ILE A 248 -6.99 -0.05 -9.95
CA ILE A 248 -6.42 -1.34 -9.54
C ILE A 248 -6.35 -1.40 -8.02
N GLY A 249 -7.26 -2.13 -7.38
CA GLY A 249 -7.20 -2.40 -5.94
C GLY A 249 -6.10 -3.40 -5.63
N VAL A 250 -5.25 -3.08 -4.65
CA VAL A 250 -4.19 -3.98 -4.17
C VAL A 250 -4.54 -4.51 -2.77
N PRO A 251 -3.86 -5.57 -2.29
CA PRO A 251 -4.09 -6.09 -0.95
C PRO A 251 -3.99 -5.03 0.16
N ASP A 252 -4.73 -5.25 1.24
CA ASP A 252 -4.60 -4.45 2.45
C ASP A 252 -3.29 -4.78 3.18
N LYS A 253 -2.93 -3.92 4.15
CA LYS A 253 -1.77 -4.15 5.04
C LYS A 253 -0.44 -4.41 4.31
N LEU A 254 -0.27 -3.92 3.08
CA LEU A 254 1.02 -3.95 2.37
C LEU A 254 2.00 -2.91 2.92
N PHE A 255 1.49 -1.78 3.41
CA PHE A 255 2.28 -0.71 3.98
C PHE A 255 2.54 -0.96 5.46
N LEU A 256 3.76 -0.66 5.93
CA LEU A 256 4.14 -0.89 7.32
C LEU A 256 3.32 -0.08 8.33
N ASN A 257 2.93 1.17 8.01
CA ASN A 257 2.28 2.06 8.99
C ASN A 257 0.78 2.22 8.79
N THR A 258 0.19 1.57 7.78
CA THR A 258 -1.26 1.60 7.56
C THR A 258 -1.79 0.24 7.13
N SER A 259 -2.89 -0.18 7.76
CA SER A 259 -3.65 -1.34 7.32
C SER A 259 -4.72 -0.99 6.28
N ILE A 260 -4.82 0.28 5.88
CA ILE A 260 -5.85 0.73 4.95
C ILE A 260 -5.53 0.17 3.56
N PRO A 261 -6.50 -0.44 2.85
CA PRO A 261 -6.32 -0.80 1.46
C PRO A 261 -6.10 0.44 0.60
N VAL A 262 -5.11 0.38 -0.27
CA VAL A 262 -4.85 1.40 -1.28
C VAL A 262 -5.14 0.84 -2.67
N PHE A 263 -5.15 1.72 -3.66
CA PHE A 263 -5.32 1.33 -5.05
C PHE A 263 -4.38 2.16 -5.93
N LEU A 264 -4.13 1.67 -7.14
CA LEU A 264 -3.46 2.41 -8.20
C LEU A 264 -4.51 3.06 -9.10
N LEU A 265 -4.47 4.38 -9.20
CA LEU A 265 -5.21 5.14 -10.19
C LEU A 265 -4.33 5.31 -11.43
N VAL A 266 -4.79 4.80 -12.58
CA VAL A 266 -4.11 4.99 -13.86
C VAL A 266 -4.84 6.05 -14.68
N ILE A 267 -4.13 7.11 -15.02
CA ILE A 267 -4.61 8.20 -15.87
C ILE A 267 -3.89 8.18 -17.21
N GLU A 268 -4.65 8.25 -18.29
CA GLU A 268 -4.19 8.38 -19.68
C GLU A 268 -5.19 9.26 -20.45
N HIS A 269 -4.70 10.09 -21.36
CA HIS A 269 -5.60 10.87 -22.22
C HIS A 269 -6.37 9.98 -23.19
N ASN A 270 -7.63 10.33 -23.46
CA ASN A 270 -8.50 9.67 -24.44
C ASN A 270 -8.75 8.18 -24.15
N SER A 271 -8.91 7.82 -22.88
CA SER A 271 -9.32 6.48 -22.45
C SER A 271 -10.75 6.18 -22.95
N LYS A 272 -10.99 4.95 -23.43
CA LYS A 272 -12.29 4.56 -24.01
C LYS A 272 -13.29 4.05 -22.98
N ASP A 273 -12.76 3.51 -21.89
CA ASP A 273 -13.46 2.81 -20.83
C ASP A 273 -12.53 2.77 -19.60
N VAL A 274 -13.06 2.35 -18.46
CA VAL A 274 -12.27 2.20 -17.22
C VAL A 274 -12.15 0.72 -16.88
N LEU A 275 -10.91 0.23 -16.80
CA LEU A 275 -10.62 -1.12 -16.33
C LEU A 275 -10.55 -1.14 -14.81
N PHE A 276 -11.39 -1.95 -14.18
CA PHE A 276 -11.33 -2.25 -12.76
C PHE A 276 -10.61 -3.58 -12.56
N ILE A 277 -9.67 -3.62 -11.61
CA ILE A 277 -9.01 -4.86 -11.16
C ILE A 277 -9.08 -4.90 -9.64
N ASP A 278 -9.61 -5.99 -9.08
CA ASP A 278 -9.61 -6.27 -7.64
C ASP A 278 -8.57 -7.36 -7.33
N ALA A 279 -7.34 -6.93 -7.00
CA ALA A 279 -6.29 -7.81 -6.53
C ALA A 279 -6.23 -7.90 -4.99
N SER A 280 -7.27 -7.48 -4.26
CA SER A 280 -7.25 -7.43 -2.80
C SER A 280 -6.99 -8.78 -2.13
N LYS A 281 -7.34 -9.89 -2.79
CA LYS A 281 -7.11 -11.27 -2.33
C LYS A 281 -5.76 -11.85 -2.75
N GLU A 282 -4.97 -11.14 -3.56
CA GLU A 282 -3.72 -11.63 -4.16
C GLU A 282 -2.51 -11.34 -3.25
N PHE A 283 -2.47 -11.94 -2.07
CA PHE A 283 -1.40 -11.72 -1.10
C PHE A 283 -0.96 -12.99 -0.38
N ILE A 284 0.24 -12.92 0.20
CA ILE A 284 0.74 -13.81 1.23
C ILE A 284 0.70 -13.10 2.58
N LYS A 285 0.14 -13.78 3.59
CA LYS A 285 0.05 -13.25 4.93
C LYS A 285 1.39 -13.41 5.65
N LYS A 286 2.04 -12.30 6.02
CA LYS A 286 3.19 -12.30 6.96
C LYS A 286 2.79 -11.65 8.29
N ALA A 287 3.66 -11.77 9.29
CA ALA A 287 3.36 -11.30 10.65
C ALA A 287 3.12 -9.78 10.72
N ALA A 288 4.03 -8.99 10.16
CA ALA A 288 3.96 -7.52 10.19
C ALA A 288 3.05 -6.94 9.11
N GLN A 289 3.25 -7.34 7.85
CA GLN A 289 2.54 -6.83 6.68
C GLN A 289 2.17 -7.97 5.72
N ASN A 290 1.16 -7.78 4.90
CA ASN A 290 0.94 -8.64 3.74
C ASN A 290 2.02 -8.36 2.69
N ASP A 291 2.19 -9.28 1.75
CA ASP A 291 3.09 -9.13 0.62
C ASP A 291 2.50 -9.81 -0.62
N MET A 292 3.05 -9.55 -1.80
CA MET A 292 2.61 -10.20 -3.04
C MET A 292 3.74 -11.07 -3.58
N GLU A 293 3.43 -12.32 -3.93
CA GLU A 293 4.35 -13.17 -4.71
C GLU A 293 4.37 -12.75 -6.18
N GLU A 294 5.44 -13.10 -6.88
CA GLU A 294 5.63 -12.79 -8.30
C GLU A 294 4.41 -13.15 -9.17
N LYS A 295 3.83 -14.34 -8.97
CA LYS A 295 2.64 -14.80 -9.72
C LYS A 295 1.43 -13.87 -9.58
N TYR A 296 1.30 -13.20 -8.44
CA TYR A 296 0.20 -12.26 -8.16
C TYR A 296 0.45 -10.93 -8.85
N ILE A 297 1.70 -10.47 -8.82
CA ILE A 297 2.15 -9.26 -9.53
C ILE A 297 1.97 -9.45 -11.04
N GLU A 298 2.49 -10.55 -11.59
CA GLU A 298 2.34 -10.91 -13.01
C GLU A 298 0.87 -10.99 -13.42
N LYS A 299 -0.03 -11.51 -12.57
CA LYS A 299 -1.46 -11.57 -12.86
C LYS A 299 -2.07 -10.16 -13.00
N VAL A 300 -1.74 -9.25 -12.09
CA VAL A 300 -2.20 -7.84 -12.15
C VAL A 300 -1.69 -7.18 -13.43
N VAL A 301 -0.38 -7.28 -13.68
CA VAL A 301 0.28 -6.65 -14.82
C VAL A 301 -0.28 -7.18 -16.13
N ASN A 302 -0.38 -8.50 -16.29
CA ASN A 302 -0.93 -9.11 -17.49
C ASN A 302 -2.39 -8.74 -17.72
N THR A 303 -3.20 -8.66 -16.65
CA THR A 303 -4.61 -8.26 -16.76
C THR A 303 -4.73 -6.82 -17.22
N PHE A 304 -3.90 -5.92 -16.68
CA PHE A 304 -3.87 -4.52 -17.06
C PHE A 304 -3.37 -4.31 -18.51
N LEU A 305 -2.21 -4.87 -18.87
CA LEU A 305 -1.61 -4.68 -20.19
C LEU A 305 -2.47 -5.23 -21.32
N ASN A 306 -3.16 -6.34 -21.08
CA ASN A 306 -4.05 -6.97 -22.07
C ASN A 306 -5.50 -6.46 -21.99
N ARG A 307 -5.83 -5.57 -21.04
CA ARG A 307 -7.21 -5.14 -20.70
C ARG A 307 -8.19 -6.31 -20.70
N LYS A 308 -7.89 -7.35 -19.90
CA LYS A 308 -8.66 -8.59 -19.89
C LYS A 308 -9.73 -8.55 -18.80
N GLU A 309 -10.96 -8.92 -19.13
CA GLU A 309 -11.99 -9.24 -18.14
C GLU A 309 -11.79 -10.66 -17.59
N VAL A 310 -11.87 -10.78 -16.27
CA VAL A 310 -11.66 -12.03 -15.55
C VAL A 310 -12.72 -12.10 -14.46
N GLU A 311 -13.50 -13.18 -14.45
CA GLU A 311 -14.56 -13.41 -13.47
C GLU A 311 -14.04 -13.20 -12.03
N LYS A 312 -14.79 -12.40 -11.24
CA LYS A 312 -14.47 -12.02 -9.85
C LYS A 312 -13.10 -11.34 -9.66
N TYR A 313 -12.51 -10.77 -10.70
CA TYR A 313 -11.18 -10.17 -10.63
C TYR A 313 -11.03 -8.88 -11.42
N SER A 314 -11.57 -8.81 -12.64
CA SER A 314 -11.50 -7.59 -13.45
C SER A 314 -12.72 -7.41 -14.35
N TYR A 315 -13.07 -6.15 -14.58
CA TYR A 315 -14.24 -5.74 -15.36
C TYR A 315 -13.95 -4.43 -16.09
N ILE A 316 -14.46 -4.28 -17.31
CA ILE A 316 -14.32 -3.05 -18.12
C ILE A 316 -15.66 -2.31 -18.12
N ALA A 317 -15.74 -1.20 -17.38
CA ALA A 317 -16.94 -0.39 -17.34
C ALA A 317 -16.92 0.69 -18.41
N SER A 318 -18.05 0.89 -19.09
CA SER A 318 -18.24 2.03 -19.99
C SER A 318 -18.47 3.32 -19.20
N TYR A 319 -18.33 4.47 -19.86
CA TYR A 319 -18.59 5.76 -19.20
C TYR A 319 -20.05 5.94 -18.83
N GLU A 320 -20.98 5.38 -19.61
CA GLU A 320 -22.42 5.38 -19.32
C GLU A 320 -22.71 4.58 -18.04
N GLU A 321 -22.11 3.40 -17.87
CA GLU A 321 -22.25 2.60 -16.65
C GLU A 321 -21.70 3.34 -15.42
N ILE A 322 -20.59 4.06 -15.58
CA ILE A 322 -20.00 4.88 -14.50
C ILE A 322 -20.90 6.06 -14.15
N GLU A 323 -21.54 6.69 -15.15
CA GLU A 323 -22.53 7.76 -14.94
C GLU A 323 -23.77 7.24 -14.20
N GLU A 324 -24.29 6.06 -14.57
CA GLU A 324 -25.39 5.38 -13.86
C GLU A 324 -25.03 5.08 -12.39
N ASN A 325 -23.74 4.86 -12.11
CA ASN A 325 -23.18 4.71 -10.77
C ASN A 325 -22.84 6.03 -10.06
N ASP A 326 -23.35 7.18 -10.53
CA ASP A 326 -23.07 8.54 -10.02
C ASP A 326 -21.56 8.84 -9.91
N PHE A 327 -20.81 8.41 -10.93
CA PHE A 327 -19.36 8.60 -11.02
C PHE A 327 -18.61 8.00 -9.82
N ASN A 328 -19.18 7.01 -9.14
CA ASN A 328 -18.57 6.32 -8.02
C ASN A 328 -17.70 5.18 -8.53
N LEU A 329 -16.39 5.27 -8.29
CA LEU A 329 -15.40 4.30 -8.79
C LEU A 329 -15.08 3.21 -7.75
N ASN A 330 -15.92 3.02 -6.73
CA ASN A 330 -15.67 2.00 -5.71
C ASN A 330 -15.68 0.60 -6.35
N ILE A 331 -14.55 -0.12 -6.26
CA ILE A 331 -14.28 -1.36 -7.01
C ILE A 331 -15.41 -2.40 -6.90
N PRO A 332 -16.01 -2.67 -5.72
CA PRO A 332 -17.10 -3.66 -5.59
C PRO A 332 -18.38 -3.33 -6.36
N ARG A 333 -18.51 -2.13 -6.96
CA ARG A 333 -19.63 -1.80 -7.86
C ARG A 333 -19.48 -2.42 -9.25
N TYR A 334 -18.26 -2.76 -9.64
CA TYR A 334 -17.89 -3.21 -10.98
C TYR A 334 -17.33 -4.63 -10.98
N VAL A 335 -16.60 -5.00 -9.91
CA VAL A 335 -16.07 -6.35 -9.74
C VAL A 335 -16.80 -7.02 -8.59
N ASP A 336 -17.74 -7.90 -8.92
CA ASP A 336 -18.40 -8.74 -7.92
C ASP A 336 -17.45 -9.87 -7.50
N THR A 337 -16.91 -9.78 -6.29
CA THR A 337 -16.02 -10.79 -5.70
C THR A 337 -16.72 -11.70 -4.69
N PHE A 338 -18.06 -11.62 -4.62
CA PHE A 338 -18.86 -12.43 -3.72
C PHE A 338 -18.75 -13.92 -4.10
N GLU A 339 -18.49 -14.74 -3.08
CA GLU A 339 -18.58 -16.19 -3.16
C GLU A 339 -19.68 -16.60 -2.19
N GLU A 340 -20.72 -17.26 -2.69
CA GLU A 340 -21.70 -17.90 -1.83
C GLU A 340 -20.98 -18.95 -0.97
N GLU A 341 -20.94 -18.74 0.34
CA GLU A 341 -20.42 -19.76 1.24
C GLU A 341 -21.24 -21.04 1.06
N PRO A 342 -20.59 -22.21 0.85
CA PRO A 342 -21.32 -23.47 0.78
C PRO A 342 -22.08 -23.65 2.08
N LEU A 343 -23.40 -23.90 1.98
CA LEU A 343 -24.22 -24.18 3.14
C LEU A 343 -23.59 -25.31 3.95
N PRO A 344 -23.42 -25.15 5.27
CA PRO A 344 -22.80 -26.19 6.08
C PRO A 344 -23.65 -27.46 6.04
N ASP A 345 -23.00 -28.62 6.01
CA ASP A 345 -23.70 -29.91 5.99
C ASP A 345 -24.42 -30.11 7.34
N VAL A 346 -25.73 -29.93 7.33
CA VAL A 346 -26.60 -30.12 8.49
C VAL A 346 -26.42 -31.51 9.11
N ARG A 347 -26.15 -32.54 8.29
CA ARG A 347 -25.92 -33.90 8.81
C ARG A 347 -24.62 -33.98 9.59
N GLN A 348 -23.57 -33.31 9.12
CA GLN A 348 -22.29 -33.25 9.83
C GLN A 348 -22.43 -32.46 11.13
N ILE A 349 -23.09 -31.29 11.09
CA ILE A 349 -23.37 -30.50 12.31
C ILE A 349 -24.14 -31.32 13.35
N LEU A 350 -25.20 -32.03 12.95
CA LEU A 350 -26.00 -32.83 13.88
C LEU A 350 -25.20 -34.01 14.45
N LYS A 351 -24.29 -34.59 13.64
CA LYS A 351 -23.39 -35.65 14.11
C LYS A 351 -22.38 -35.11 15.12
N ASP A 352 -21.78 -33.96 14.83
CA ASP A 352 -20.82 -33.30 15.72
C ASP A 352 -21.49 -32.89 17.03
N LEU A 353 -22.71 -32.33 16.97
CA LEU A 353 -23.51 -31.99 18.16
C LEU A 353 -23.75 -33.22 19.03
N LYS A 354 -24.15 -34.34 18.43
CA LYS A 354 -24.34 -35.59 19.15
C LYS A 354 -23.05 -36.09 19.79
N GLN A 355 -21.92 -35.99 19.07
CA GLN A 355 -20.62 -36.38 19.60
C GLN A 355 -20.20 -35.50 20.78
N ILE A 356 -20.41 -34.18 20.69
CA ILE A 356 -20.14 -33.23 21.77
C ILE A 356 -21.01 -33.56 23.00
N ASP A 357 -22.30 -33.86 22.82
CA ASP A 357 -23.18 -34.26 23.92
C ASP A 357 -22.72 -35.57 24.59
N GLU A 358 -22.27 -36.54 23.80
CA GLU A 358 -21.71 -37.81 24.30
C GLU A 358 -20.40 -37.59 25.08
N GLU A 359 -19.50 -36.76 24.55
CA GLU A 359 -18.23 -36.38 25.19
C GLU A 359 -18.46 -35.58 26.47
N GLU A 360 -19.37 -34.59 26.46
CA GLU A 360 -19.75 -33.81 27.63
C GLU A 360 -20.32 -34.72 28.72
N THR A 361 -21.21 -35.65 28.35
CA THR A 361 -21.80 -36.62 29.28
C THR A 361 -20.72 -37.48 29.91
N LYS A 362 -19.76 -37.97 29.10
CA LYS A 362 -18.64 -38.77 29.59
C LYS A 362 -17.74 -37.99 30.54
N ILE A 363 -17.33 -36.78 30.16
CA ILE A 363 -16.47 -35.91 30.98
C ILE A 363 -17.14 -35.59 32.32
N LYS A 364 -18.45 -35.28 32.31
CA LYS A 364 -19.21 -35.04 33.55
C LYS A 364 -19.24 -36.28 34.45
N ALA A 365 -19.41 -37.46 33.86
CA ALA A 365 -19.40 -38.72 34.62
C ALA A 365 -18.01 -39.03 35.20
N ASP A 366 -16.95 -38.84 34.43
CA ASP A 366 -15.57 -39.02 34.87
C ASP A 366 -15.22 -38.04 36.00
N LEU A 367 -15.57 -36.75 35.83
CA LEU A 367 -15.39 -35.73 36.86
C LEU A 367 -16.18 -36.08 38.14
N TYR A 368 -17.43 -36.52 38.00
CA TYR A 368 -18.24 -36.97 39.14
C TYR A 368 -17.58 -38.15 39.87
N SER A 369 -16.98 -39.11 39.14
CA SER A 369 -16.23 -40.22 39.73
C SER A 369 -15.01 -39.71 40.50
N MET A 370 -14.21 -38.82 39.90
CA MET A 370 -13.02 -38.26 40.55
C MET A 370 -13.38 -37.51 41.85
N LEU A 371 -14.52 -36.82 41.88
CA LEU A 371 -15.01 -36.15 43.10
C LEU A 371 -15.37 -37.14 44.23
N ASN A 372 -15.66 -38.42 43.93
CA ASN A 372 -15.91 -39.43 44.97
C ASN A 372 -14.62 -39.88 45.67
N ASP A 373 -13.49 -39.80 44.98
CA ASP A 373 -12.19 -40.25 45.49
C ASP A 373 -11.43 -39.15 46.25
N LEU A 374 -11.96 -37.92 46.25
CA LEU A 374 -11.38 -36.81 47.00
C LEU A 374 -11.60 -36.97 48.51
N THR A 375 -10.55 -36.66 49.27
CA THR A 375 -10.58 -36.59 50.73
C THR A 375 -9.99 -35.25 51.17
N GLY A 376 -10.63 -34.57 52.12
CA GLY A 376 -10.20 -33.24 52.57
C GLY A 376 -10.75 -32.89 53.95
N SER A 377 -10.63 -31.61 54.32
CA SER A 377 -11.23 -31.11 55.56
C SER A 377 -12.77 -31.19 55.48
N LYS A 378 -13.44 -31.12 56.63
CA LYS A 378 -14.91 -31.21 56.67
C LYS A 378 -15.58 -30.10 55.84
N GLU A 379 -15.03 -28.90 55.89
CA GLU A 379 -15.55 -27.73 55.14
C GLU A 379 -15.37 -27.92 53.62
N ASP A 380 -14.23 -28.47 53.18
CA ASP A 380 -13.99 -28.75 51.76
C ASP A 380 -14.93 -29.85 51.23
N MET A 381 -15.16 -30.90 52.03
CA MET A 381 -16.03 -32.02 51.64
C MET A 381 -17.50 -31.60 51.52
N GLU A 382 -17.96 -30.59 52.28
CA GLU A 382 -19.30 -30.02 52.13
C GLU A 382 -19.47 -29.31 50.77
N VAL A 383 -18.43 -28.60 50.30
CA VAL A 383 -18.42 -27.95 48.98
C VAL A 383 -18.36 -28.97 47.83
N VAL A 384 -17.57 -30.03 48.00
CA VAL A 384 -17.48 -31.14 47.04
C VAL A 384 -18.84 -31.83 46.87
N GLU A 385 -19.54 -32.10 47.97
CA GLU A 385 -20.86 -32.74 47.93
C GLU A 385 -21.93 -31.85 47.26
N MET A 386 -21.84 -30.53 47.43
CA MET A 386 -22.70 -29.58 46.70
C MET A 386 -22.49 -29.69 45.18
N HIS A 387 -21.24 -29.70 44.71
CA HIS A 387 -20.92 -29.78 43.28
C HIS A 387 -21.24 -31.16 42.68
N LYS A 388 -21.09 -32.24 43.46
CA LYS A 388 -21.53 -33.59 43.05
C LYS A 388 -23.02 -33.63 42.70
N ASN A 389 -23.87 -32.92 43.45
CA ASN A 389 -25.31 -32.87 43.14
C ASN A 389 -25.63 -32.18 41.80
N ILE A 390 -24.77 -31.26 41.34
CA ILE A 390 -24.90 -30.57 40.05
C ILE A 390 -24.49 -31.49 38.89
N LEU A 391 -23.40 -32.25 39.08
CA LEU A 391 -22.82 -33.13 38.05
C LEU A 391 -23.46 -34.52 37.99
N LYS A 392 -24.40 -34.83 38.89
CA LYS A 392 -25.05 -36.13 38.99
C LYS A 392 -25.70 -36.50 37.64
N PRO A 393 -25.39 -37.68 37.06
CA PRO A 393 -25.95 -38.10 35.78
C PRO A 393 -27.48 -38.12 35.85
N LYS A 394 -28.15 -37.40 34.95
CA LYS A 394 -29.61 -37.44 34.81
C LYS A 394 -30.00 -38.76 34.14
N LYS A 395 -31.04 -39.44 34.64
CA LYS A 395 -31.60 -40.62 33.95
C LYS A 395 -32.12 -40.19 32.57
N PRO A 396 -31.91 -41.00 31.50
CA PRO A 396 -32.45 -40.68 30.19
C PRO A 396 -33.98 -40.57 30.28
N ALA A 397 -34.53 -39.47 29.79
CA ALA A 397 -35.97 -39.34 29.61
C ALA A 397 -36.41 -40.36 28.56
N LYS A 398 -37.52 -41.07 28.79
CA LYS A 398 -38.12 -41.95 27.77
C LYS A 398 -38.44 -41.10 26.53
N GLU A 399 -37.85 -41.45 25.38
CA GLU A 399 -38.18 -40.82 24.10
C GLU A 399 -39.68 -40.97 23.82
N VAL A 400 -40.39 -39.84 23.74
CA VAL A 400 -41.70 -39.77 23.12
C VAL A 400 -41.44 -39.42 21.66
N ILE A 401 -41.47 -40.43 20.79
CA ILE A 401 -41.40 -40.24 19.34
C ILE A 401 -42.75 -39.65 18.90
N GLY A 402 -42.83 -38.32 18.84
CA GLY A 402 -43.90 -37.62 18.14
C GLY A 402 -43.60 -37.63 16.65
N GLN A 403 -44.39 -38.36 15.86
CA GLN A 403 -44.39 -38.23 14.40
C GLN A 403 -44.80 -36.80 14.02
N LEU A 404 -43.85 -35.99 13.54
CA LEU A 404 -44.15 -34.77 12.82
C LEU A 404 -44.42 -35.15 11.35
N SER A 405 -45.69 -35.21 10.97
CA SER A 405 -46.11 -35.29 9.58
C SER A 405 -45.80 -33.96 8.88
N PHE A 406 -44.95 -34.01 7.86
CA PHE A 406 -44.77 -32.92 6.89
C PHE A 406 -45.98 -32.91 5.94
N GLU A 407 -47.03 -32.18 6.32
CA GLU A 407 -48.03 -31.70 5.36
C GLU A 407 -48.11 -30.18 5.45
N GLY A 408 -47.72 -29.53 4.36
CA GLY A 408 -47.94 -28.10 4.14
C GLY A 408 -46.67 -27.30 3.97
N LEU A 409 -46.14 -27.28 2.75
CA LEU A 409 -45.58 -26.12 2.05
C LEU A 409 -45.03 -26.60 0.69
N LEU A 410 -45.92 -26.63 -0.30
CA LEU A 410 -45.58 -26.54 -1.72
C LEU A 410 -45.86 -25.11 -2.17
#